data_AF-A0A6G0X3S2-F1
#
_entry.id   AF-A0A6G0X3S2-F1
#
_cell.length_a   1.000
_cell.length_b   1.000
_cell.length_c   1.000
_cell.angle_alpha   90.00
_cell.angle_beta   90.00
_cell.angle_gamma   90.00
#
_symmetry.space_group_name_H-M   'P 1'
#
loop_
_entity.id
_entity.type
_entity.pdbx_description
1 polymer ?
#
loop_
_entity_poly.entity_id
_entity_poly.type
_entity_poly.pdbx_seq_one_letter_code
_entity_poly.pdbx_strand_id
1 'polypeptide(L)'
;MNAPNRSDAYIVPDGATKVTYEKDTRINNAGQFTILREDHTVANLVRMQLLRDKNVTFAGYQHPHPLVNDIKIRIQTNNDSTPIQALSNCLDDLSIEFDELALLFRRLTGNNKDQGGFS
;
A
#
# COMPACT_ATOMS: atom_id res chain seq x y z
N MET A 1 -6.28 32.23 8.17
CA MET A 1 -7.20 31.16 7.74
C MET A 1 -6.65 29.86 8.32
N ASN A 2 -7.45 29.04 9.01
CA ASN A 2 -6.96 27.87 9.76
C ASN A 2 -7.07 26.55 8.96
N ALA A 3 -7.38 26.62 7.67
CA ALA A 3 -7.46 25.46 6.81
C ALA A 3 -6.04 25.03 6.41
N PRO A 4 -5.70 23.73 6.51
CA PRO A 4 -4.43 23.22 6.03
C PRO A 4 -4.33 23.34 4.50
N ASN A 5 -3.11 23.30 3.97
CA ASN A 5 -2.92 23.33 2.53
C ASN A 5 -3.31 21.97 1.93
N ARG A 6 -3.88 21.98 0.71
CA ARG A 6 -4.24 20.74 0.01
C ARG A 6 -3.02 19.84 -0.26
N SER A 7 -1.86 20.45 -0.49
CA SER A 7 -0.59 19.77 -0.68
C SER A 7 -0.21 18.89 0.51
N ASP A 8 -0.62 19.26 1.72
CA ASP A 8 -0.34 18.52 2.94
C ASP A 8 -1.03 17.15 2.94
N ALA A 9 -1.94 16.88 2.00
CA ALA A 9 -2.58 15.58 1.88
C ALA A 9 -1.66 14.50 1.31
N TYR A 10 -0.74 14.86 0.41
CA TYR A 10 0.09 13.90 -0.34
C TYR A 10 1.59 14.19 -0.26
N ILE A 11 2.02 15.40 0.15
CA ILE A 11 3.44 15.74 0.31
C ILE A 11 3.94 15.28 1.68
N VAL A 12 4.97 14.43 1.67
CA VAL A 12 5.67 14.01 2.89
C VAL A 12 6.50 15.19 3.41
N PRO A 13 6.42 15.53 4.71
CA PRO A 13 7.23 16.59 5.29
C PRO A 13 8.73 16.32 5.16
N ASP A 14 9.53 17.38 5.04
CA ASP A 14 10.98 17.26 4.99
C ASP A 14 11.53 16.54 6.23
N GLY A 15 12.34 15.50 6.00
CA GLY A 15 12.93 14.67 7.06
C GLY A 15 12.04 13.54 7.58
N ALA A 16 10.78 13.44 7.14
CA ALA A 16 9.91 12.31 7.49
C ALA A 16 10.04 11.15 6.48
N THR A 17 9.98 9.92 6.97
CA THR A 17 9.96 8.70 6.14
C THR A 17 8.54 8.34 5.73
N LYS A 18 8.32 8.06 4.44
CA LYS A 18 7.00 7.69 3.90
C LYS A 18 6.39 6.47 4.60
N VAL A 19 7.21 5.47 4.92
CA VAL A 19 6.79 4.22 5.57
C VAL A 19 7.66 3.98 6.80
N THR A 20 7.04 3.68 7.94
CA THR A 20 7.72 3.19 9.13
C THR A 20 7.16 1.84 9.54
N TYR A 21 8.01 0.98 10.10
CA TYR A 21 7.62 -0.36 10.56
C TYR A 21 7.89 -0.50 12.05
N GLU A 22 6.88 -0.97 12.77
CA GLU A 22 6.94 -1.28 14.20
C GLU A 22 6.54 -2.74 14.40
N LYS A 23 7.45 -3.55 14.95
CA LYS A 23 7.15 -4.94 15.30
C LYS A 23 6.21 -4.98 16.51
N ASP A 24 5.15 -5.80 16.46
CA ASP A 24 4.29 -6.00 17.63
C ASP A 24 5.03 -6.87 18.66
N THR A 25 5.05 -6.43 19.91
CA THR A 25 5.69 -7.16 21.02
C THR A 25 4.78 -8.18 21.67
N ARG A 26 3.47 -8.08 21.44
CA ARG A 26 2.45 -8.93 22.09
C ARG A 26 2.11 -10.18 21.28
N ILE A 27 2.24 -10.10 19.96
CA ILE A 27 1.87 -11.18 19.03
C ILE A 27 3.08 -11.53 18.18
N ASN A 28 3.37 -12.83 18.08
CA ASN A 28 4.45 -13.34 17.23
C ASN A 28 4.14 -13.10 15.75
N ASN A 29 5.17 -12.79 14.97
CA ASN A 29 5.10 -12.52 13.53
C ASN A 29 4.01 -11.50 13.15
N ALA A 30 3.80 -10.51 14.02
CA ALA A 30 2.94 -9.38 13.75
C ALA A 30 3.75 -8.08 13.73
N GLY A 31 3.30 -7.15 12.90
CA GLY A 31 3.86 -5.81 12.84
C GLY A 31 2.86 -4.81 12.27
N GLN A 32 3.15 -3.54 12.47
CA GLN A 32 2.36 -2.43 11.99
C GLN A 32 3.22 -1.53 11.11
N PHE A 33 2.72 -1.25 9.92
CA PHE A 33 3.26 -0.28 9.00
C PHE A 33 2.46 1.01 9.13
N THR A 34 3.15 2.13 9.36
CA THR A 34 2.54 3.46 9.25
C THR A 34 2.98 4.06 7.93
N ILE A 35 2.02 4.43 7.09
CA ILE A 35 2.27 5.05 5.80
C ILE A 35 1.74 6.48 5.87
N LEU A 36 2.63 7.44 5.69
CA LEU A 36 2.32 8.85 5.73
C LEU A 36 1.75 9.32 4.40
N ARG A 37 0.85 10.29 4.45
CA ARG A 37 0.29 10.95 3.25
C ARG A 37 -0.36 9.98 2.27
N GLU A 38 -1.15 9.05 2.80
CA GLU A 38 -1.94 8.07 2.06
C GLU A 38 -3.32 7.93 2.69
N ASP A 39 -4.26 7.36 1.92
CA ASP A 39 -5.65 7.23 2.33
C ASP A 39 -6.18 5.79 2.11
N HIS A 40 -7.51 5.66 2.17
CA HIS A 40 -8.22 4.41 1.98
C HIS A 40 -7.95 3.74 0.62
N THR A 41 -7.52 4.50 -0.40
CA THR A 41 -7.29 4.00 -1.75
C THR A 41 -6.20 2.93 -1.74
N VAL A 42 -5.01 3.28 -1.24
CA VAL A 42 -3.88 2.35 -1.12
C VAL A 42 -4.13 1.35 0.01
N ALA A 43 -4.66 1.80 1.14
CA ALA A 43 -4.85 0.95 2.31
C ALA A 43 -5.78 -0.24 2.04
N ASN A 44 -6.91 0.02 1.38
CA ASN A 44 -7.88 -1.02 1.08
C ASN A 44 -7.35 -1.99 0.02
N LEU A 45 -6.66 -1.48 -1.00
CA LEU A 45 -6.05 -2.30 -2.04
C LEU A 45 -5.04 -3.29 -1.45
N VAL A 46 -4.07 -2.79 -0.67
CA VAL A 46 -3.04 -3.60 -0.03
C VAL A 46 -3.66 -4.61 0.94
N ARG A 47 -4.66 -4.20 1.74
CA ARG A 47 -5.38 -5.12 2.62
C ARG A 47 -6.01 -6.27 1.83
N MET A 48 -6.69 -5.97 0.73
CA MET A 48 -7.37 -7.00 -0.06
C MET A 48 -6.37 -7.99 -0.68
N GLN A 49 -5.21 -7.51 -1.15
CA GLN A 49 -4.19 -8.40 -1.68
C GLN A 49 -3.53 -9.24 -0.60
N LEU A 50 -3.19 -8.66 0.56
CA LEU A 50 -2.63 -9.41 1.70
C LEU A 50 -3.56 -10.52 2.18
N LEU A 51 -4.88 -10.33 2.14
CA LEU A 51 -5.85 -11.36 2.50
C LEU A 51 -5.95 -12.50 1.47
N ARG A 52 -5.37 -12.36 0.27
CA ARG A 52 -5.25 -13.45 -0.72
C ARG A 52 -4.07 -14.37 -0.42
N ASP A 53 -3.04 -13.88 0.27
CA ASP A 53 -1.87 -14.69 0.64
C ASP A 53 -2.22 -15.66 1.78
N LYS A 54 -2.00 -16.96 1.54
CA LYS A 54 -2.26 -18.03 2.53
C LYS A 54 -1.32 -17.95 3.74
N ASN A 55 -0.17 -17.28 3.61
CA ASN A 55 0.78 -17.11 4.70
C ASN A 55 0.40 -15.96 5.65
N VAL A 56 -0.57 -15.13 5.26
CA VAL A 56 -1.08 -14.03 6.07
C VAL A 56 -2.27 -14.53 6.89
N THR A 57 -2.12 -14.52 8.22
CA THR A 57 -3.21 -14.89 9.14
C THR A 57 -4.13 -13.71 9.44
N PHE A 58 -3.60 -12.49 9.40
CA PHE A 58 -4.38 -11.27 9.62
C PHE A 58 -3.82 -10.10 8.82
N ALA A 59 -4.71 -9.37 8.15
CA ALA A 59 -4.40 -8.07 7.56
C ALA A 59 -5.57 -7.11 7.81
N GLY A 60 -5.26 -5.97 8.41
CA GLY A 60 -6.23 -4.91 8.67
C GLY A 60 -5.57 -3.55 8.53
N TYR A 61 -6.36 -2.53 8.19
CA TYR A 61 -5.88 -1.16 8.20
C TYR A 61 -6.82 -0.26 8.99
N GLN A 62 -6.30 0.86 9.47
CA GLN A 62 -7.07 1.93 10.06
C GLN A 62 -6.57 3.28 9.55
N HIS A 63 -7.50 4.20 9.35
CA HIS A 63 -7.23 5.61 9.13
C HIS A 63 -7.58 6.35 10.44
N PRO A 64 -6.58 6.71 11.28
CA PRO A 64 -6.84 7.09 12.67
C PRO A 64 -7.72 8.33 12.82
N HIS A 65 -7.64 9.27 11.88
CA HIS A 65 -8.43 10.49 11.90
C HIS A 65 -8.64 11.03 10.47
N PRO A 66 -9.87 11.39 10.05
CA PRO A 66 -10.16 11.87 8.69
C PRO A 66 -9.40 13.13 8.25
N LEU A 67 -8.92 13.94 9.19
CA LEU A 67 -8.14 15.15 8.90
C LEU A 67 -6.63 14.90 8.77
N VAL A 68 -6.16 13.68 9.03
CA VAL A 68 -4.74 13.32 8.98
C VAL A 68 -4.58 12.19 7.99
N ASN A 69 -3.94 12.47 6.86
CA ASN A 69 -3.73 11.51 5.76
C ASN A 69 -2.64 10.49 6.08
N ASP A 70 -2.74 9.80 7.23
CA ASP A 70 -1.85 8.72 7.59
C ASP A 70 -2.68 7.44 7.76
N ILE A 71 -2.14 6.32 7.31
CA ILE A 71 -2.77 5.00 7.45
C ILE A 71 -1.87 4.08 8.24
N LYS A 72 -2.48 3.18 9.02
CA LYS A 72 -1.78 2.14 9.76
C LYS A 72 -2.27 0.78 9.26
N ILE A 73 -1.37 -0.02 8.72
CA ILE A 73 -1.64 -1.37 8.24
C ILE A 73 -1.00 -2.36 9.22
N ARG A 74 -1.81 -3.22 9.82
CA ARG A 74 -1.36 -4.29 10.71
C ARG A 74 -1.40 -5.61 9.96
N ILE A 75 -0.28 -6.31 9.99
CA ILE A 75 -0.09 -7.60 9.31
C ILE A 75 0.38 -8.61 10.35
N GLN A 76 -0.20 -9.80 10.30
CA GLN A 76 0.28 -10.98 11.01
C GLN A 76 0.41 -12.11 10.02
N THR A 77 1.56 -12.75 10.02
CA THR A 77 1.86 -13.91 9.18
C THR A 77 1.96 -15.17 10.03
N ASN A 78 1.97 -16.32 9.35
CA ASN A 78 2.35 -17.59 9.94
C ASN A 78 3.87 -17.63 10.24
N ASN A 79 4.43 -18.81 10.53
CA ASN A 79 5.86 -18.95 10.78
C ASN A 79 6.71 -19.09 9.51
N ASP A 80 6.07 -19.15 8.34
CA ASP A 80 6.73 -19.40 7.06
C ASP A 80 7.08 -18.11 6.31
N SER A 81 6.49 -16.97 6.70
CA SER A 81 6.82 -15.65 6.16
C SER A 81 6.86 -14.58 7.24
N THR A 82 7.55 -13.47 6.95
CA THR A 82 7.56 -12.29 7.83
C THR A 82 6.56 -11.23 7.33
N PRO A 83 6.02 -10.35 8.20
CA PRO A 83 5.13 -9.27 7.78
C PRO A 83 5.73 -8.35 6.71
N ILE A 84 7.05 -8.13 6.76
CA ILE A 84 7.79 -7.33 5.77
C ILE A 84 7.80 -8.03 4.42
N GLN A 85 8.10 -9.34 4.42
CA GLN A 85 8.13 -10.13 3.19
C GLN A 85 6.74 -10.26 2.58
N ALA A 86 5.71 -10.51 3.39
CA ALA A 86 4.33 -10.56 2.92
C ALA A 86 3.89 -9.24 2.27
N LEU A 87 4.28 -8.10 2.85
CA LEU A 87 4.00 -6.79 2.24
C LEU A 87 4.77 -6.58 0.94
N SER A 88 6.04 -6.96 0.86
CA SER A 88 6.83 -6.86 -0.38
C SER A 88 6.20 -7.68 -1.50
N ASN A 89 5.94 -8.96 -1.24
CA ASN A 89 5.34 -9.87 -2.23
C ASN A 89 3.97 -9.34 -2.69
N CYS A 90 3.16 -8.84 -1.76
CA CYS A 90 1.87 -8.22 -2.07
C CYS A 90 2.00 -7.04 -3.05
N LEU A 91 3.01 -6.19 -2.90
CA LEU A 91 3.23 -5.04 -3.78
C LEU A 91 3.74 -5.47 -5.15
N ASP A 92 4.64 -6.46 -5.19
CA ASP A 92 5.15 -7.02 -6.44
C ASP A 92 4.02 -7.68 -7.25
N ASP A 93 3.17 -8.48 -6.59
CA ASP A 93 1.99 -9.11 -7.21
C ASP A 93 1.01 -8.06 -7.76
N LEU A 94 0.74 -7.00 -6.98
CA LEU A 94 -0.13 -5.90 -7.42
C LEU A 94 0.43 -5.16 -8.64
N SER A 95 1.75 -4.94 -8.68
CA SER A 95 2.39 -4.30 -9.83
C SER A 95 2.18 -5.12 -11.09
N ILE A 96 2.37 -6.43 -11.01
CA ILE A 96 2.16 -7.35 -12.14
C ILE A 96 0.68 -7.36 -12.56
N GLU A 97 -0.25 -7.48 -11.61
CA GLU A 97 -1.70 -7.44 -11.90
C GLU A 97 -2.11 -6.14 -12.63
N PHE A 98 -1.56 -4.99 -12.23
CA PHE A 98 -1.86 -3.72 -12.88
C PHE A 98 -1.23 -3.58 -14.26
N ASP A 99 -0.02 -4.07 -14.46
CA ASP A 99 0.63 -4.06 -15.77
C ASP A 99 -0.14 -4.91 -16.78
N GLU A 100 -0.59 -6.10 -16.36
CA GLU A 100 -1.45 -6.97 -17.18
C GLU A 100 -2.78 -6.30 -17.51
N LEU A 101 -3.45 -5.71 -16.51
CA LEU A 101 -4.70 -4.98 -16.71
C LEU A 101 -4.52 -3.82 -17.69
N ALA A 102 -3.46 -3.03 -17.53
CA ALA A 102 -3.16 -1.89 -18.39
C ALA A 102 -2.84 -2.32 -19.83
N LEU A 103 -2.16 -3.46 -20.02
CA LEU A 103 -1.88 -4.02 -21.34
C LEU A 103 -3.15 -4.52 -22.02
N LEU A 104 -3.99 -5.26 -21.30
CA LEU A 104 -5.28 -5.75 -21.82
C LEU A 104 -6.20 -4.59 -22.18
N PHE A 105 -6.29 -3.57 -21.32
CA PHE A 105 -7.09 -2.38 -21.58
C PHE A 105 -6.62 -1.64 -22.84
N ARG A 106 -5.31 -1.43 -23.00
CA ARG A 106 -4.74 -0.80 -24.20
C ARG A 106 -4.99 -1.62 -25.47
N ARG A 107 -4.86 -2.95 -25.39
CA ARG A 107 -5.16 -3.86 -26.51
C ARG A 107 -6.63 -3.76 -26.93
N LEU A 108 -7.55 -3.74 -25.98
CA LEU A 108 -9.00 -3.72 -26.27
C LEU A 108 -9.51 -2.36 -26.73
N THR A 109 -8.92 -1.26 -26.22
CA THR A 109 -9.31 0.10 -26.61
C THR A 109 -8.67 0.57 -27.93
N GLY A 110 -7.80 -0.25 -28.54
CA GLY A 110 -7.32 -0.03 -29.90
C GLY A 110 -6.33 1.13 -30.07
N ASN A 111 -5.66 1.57 -28.99
CA ASN A 111 -4.60 2.59 -29.07
C ASN A 111 -3.31 2.00 -29.67
N ASN A 112 -3.34 1.70 -30.97
CA ASN A 112 -2.17 1.36 -31.80
C ASN A 112 -1.25 2.57 -32.07
N LYS A 113 -1.24 3.61 -31.22
CA LYS A 113 -0.51 4.86 -31.47
C LYS A 113 0.59 5.22 -30.47
N ASP A 114 0.81 4.44 -29.42
CA ASP A 114 1.87 4.74 -28.45
C ASP A 114 3.14 3.90 -28.71
N GLN A 115 3.77 4.12 -29.88
CA GLN A 115 5.22 3.90 -30.06
C GLN A 115 6.02 5.13 -29.60
N GLY A 116 5.55 5.86 -28.60
CA GLY A 116 6.29 6.92 -27.94
C GLY A 116 6.83 6.40 -26.62
N GLY A 117 8.07 5.93 -26.62
CA GLY A 117 8.77 5.56 -25.40
C GLY A 117 8.77 6.72 -24.41
N PHE A 118 8.54 6.43 -23.13
CA PHE A 118 8.83 7.36 -22.05
C PHE A 118 10.34 7.58 -22.02
N SER A 119 10.76 8.76 -22.46
CA SER A 119 12.08 9.36 -22.16
C SER A 119 11.98 10.16 -20.88
#